data_AF-A0A356X5E0-F1
#
_entry.id   AF-A0A356X5E0-F1
#
_cell.length_a   1.000
_cell.length_b   1.000
_cell.length_c   1.000
_cell.angle_alpha   90.00
_cell.angle_beta   90.00
_cell.angle_gamma   90.00
#
_symmetry.space_group_name_H-M   'P 1'
#
loop_
_entity.id
_entity.type
_entity.pdbx_description
1 polymer ?
#
loop_
_entity_poly.entity_id
_entity_poly.type
_entity_poly.pdbx_seq_one_letter_code
_entity_poly.pdbx_strand_id
1 'polypeptide(L)'
;MKKILRAVIKPQILLAIGAMFLLVSCQSNDNSADLKVDPETGQYVHNAVGNPYLPLWEHLPDGEPRVFEDPDNPGKYRVYIIGSQDVRTTSYCGPDIRAWSAPVEDLSKWRDEGPLFTYHVNGQWDVMYAPDLVEVKRKDGTKEYYLYPHSRGPGREAMVAKGDRPDGPFTPINMTDDSTRTVEGSIMGFDPAVYIEYIDDPEDPDYEIGFRAYGYWGFQRSLAAELDQKTMYSLKPGTEVIDRFIPASNSYGDIRDPEGTTYPNVYEGEDLDAFNFFEAASIRKIGNKYVWVFSGYSGPDYGLSSTNSTLRYAYGDSPLGPWKSGGVLVDSRAVVQGKDGSSLQTSYSGHNTHGSIELINDQWYAFYHRAPRGFGYARQPMVAPVTIEWDETPVSEGGKVTIRAYDPYAEDNIWTAEDSQV
;
A
#
# COMPACT_ATOMS: atom_id res chain seq x y z
N MET A 1 -44.04 -70.84 16.50
CA MET A 1 -43.55 -71.91 17.40
C MET A 1 -42.27 -72.49 16.80
N LYS A 2 -41.19 -72.66 17.59
CA LYS A 2 -39.96 -73.49 17.39
C LYS A 2 -39.45 -73.73 15.93
N LYS A 3 -38.17 -73.56 15.62
CA LYS A 3 -37.04 -74.26 16.30
C LYS A 3 -35.76 -73.41 16.36
N ILE A 4 -35.02 -73.62 17.45
CA ILE A 4 -33.65 -73.16 17.70
C ILE A 4 -32.70 -74.29 17.28
N LEU A 5 -31.53 -73.96 16.73
CA LEU A 5 -30.32 -74.77 16.91
C LEU A 5 -29.10 -73.85 16.99
N ARG A 6 -28.25 -74.06 18.01
CA ARG A 6 -26.96 -73.37 18.19
C ARG A 6 -25.80 -74.35 17.99
N ALA A 7 -24.79 -73.84 17.30
CA ALA A 7 -23.35 -74.17 17.24
C ALA A 7 -22.77 -75.39 18.00
N VAL A 8 -21.72 -75.98 17.40
CA VAL A 8 -20.34 -76.21 17.95
C VAL A 8 -19.62 -77.26 17.08
N ILE A 9 -18.32 -77.23 16.70
CA ILE A 9 -17.20 -76.27 16.46
C ILE A 9 -16.24 -77.02 15.50
N LYS A 10 -15.48 -76.37 14.59
CA LYS A 10 -14.02 -76.63 14.30
C LYS A 10 -13.43 -75.68 13.22
N PRO A 11 -12.09 -75.54 13.10
CA PRO A 11 -11.47 -74.21 13.04
C PRO A 11 -11.04 -73.76 11.63
N GLN A 12 -10.92 -72.45 11.47
CA GLN A 12 -10.37 -71.82 10.27
C GLN A 12 -8.85 -71.64 10.38
N ILE A 13 -8.19 -71.77 9.23
CA ILE A 13 -6.76 -71.54 9.03
C ILE A 13 -6.49 -70.03 8.98
N LEU A 14 -5.35 -69.60 9.52
CA LEU A 14 -4.88 -68.21 9.44
C LEU A 14 -4.71 -67.75 7.99
N LEU A 15 -5.25 -66.57 7.67
CA LEU A 15 -4.59 -65.64 6.77
C LEU A 15 -4.52 -64.28 7.46
N ALA A 16 -3.32 -63.73 7.58
CA ALA A 16 -3.12 -62.40 8.15
C ALA A 16 -3.46 -61.34 7.09
N ILE A 17 -4.51 -60.56 7.34
CA ILE A 17 -4.77 -59.32 6.61
C ILE A 17 -4.11 -58.20 7.41
N GLY A 18 -3.15 -57.51 6.79
CA GLY A 18 -2.53 -56.32 7.38
C GLY A 18 -3.55 -55.18 7.46
N ALA A 19 -4.07 -54.93 8.65
CA ALA A 19 -4.86 -53.73 8.91
C ALA A 19 -3.93 -52.52 8.96
N MET A 20 -3.75 -51.86 7.82
CA MET A 20 -3.06 -50.58 7.74
C MET A 20 -3.96 -49.52 8.40
N PHE A 21 -3.78 -49.30 9.70
CA PHE A 21 -4.41 -48.20 10.41
C PHE A 21 -3.90 -46.89 9.80
N LEU A 22 -4.73 -46.26 8.97
CA LEU A 22 -4.62 -44.84 8.66
C LEU A 22 -4.91 -44.06 9.93
N LEU A 23 -3.88 -43.91 10.76
CA LEU A 23 -3.78 -42.80 11.69
C LEU A 23 -3.69 -41.53 10.83
N VAL A 24 -4.85 -40.95 10.54
CA VAL A 24 -4.93 -39.53 10.22
C VAL A 24 -4.47 -38.82 11.48
N SER A 25 -3.18 -38.50 11.52
CA SER A 25 -2.69 -37.46 12.41
C SER A 25 -3.34 -36.17 11.92
N CYS A 26 -4.47 -35.80 12.54
CA CYS A 26 -4.77 -34.39 12.70
C CYS A 26 -3.55 -33.80 13.42
N GLN A 27 -2.62 -33.22 12.65
CA GLN A 27 -1.75 -32.22 13.23
C GLN A 27 -2.70 -31.18 13.80
N SER A 28 -2.63 -30.98 15.11
CA SER A 28 -3.09 -29.72 15.67
C SER A 28 -2.36 -28.63 14.90
N ASN A 29 -3.11 -27.70 14.32
CA ASN A 29 -2.54 -26.38 14.08
C ASN A 29 -2.21 -25.85 15.46
N ASP A 30 -0.96 -26.05 15.88
CA ASP A 30 -0.39 -25.42 17.05
C ASP A 30 -0.33 -23.92 16.73
N ASN A 31 -1.46 -23.25 17.00
CA ASN A 31 -1.56 -21.80 17.11
C ASN A 31 -0.84 -21.32 18.40
N SER A 32 0.25 -21.98 18.79
CA SER A 32 1.24 -21.35 19.65
C SER A 32 1.94 -20.29 18.80
N ALA A 33 1.77 -19.03 19.20
CA ALA A 33 2.61 -17.94 18.71
C ALA A 33 4.01 -18.05 19.35
N ASP A 34 4.65 -19.22 19.19
CA ASP A 34 6.06 -19.39 19.50
C ASP A 34 6.84 -18.43 18.61
N LEU A 35 7.70 -17.63 19.25
CA LEU A 35 8.50 -16.62 18.57
C LEU A 35 9.58 -17.32 17.72
N LYS A 36 9.21 -17.70 16.49
CA LYS A 36 10.11 -18.32 15.53
C LYS A 36 11.06 -17.26 14.98
N VAL A 37 12.20 -17.17 15.64
CA VAL A 37 13.40 -16.53 15.10
C VAL A 37 13.94 -17.44 14.00
N ASP A 38 14.22 -16.86 12.84
CA ASP A 38 14.93 -17.52 11.76
C ASP A 38 16.36 -17.86 12.23
N PRO A 39 16.79 -19.13 12.18
CA PRO A 39 18.08 -19.55 12.72
C PRO A 39 19.28 -19.14 11.86
N GLU A 40 19.07 -18.70 10.62
CA GLU A 40 20.12 -18.25 9.69
C GLU A 40 20.30 -16.72 9.77
N THR A 41 19.21 -15.96 9.80
CA THR A 41 19.25 -14.48 9.87
C THR A 41 19.19 -13.91 11.28
N GLY A 42 18.67 -14.66 12.25
CA GLY A 42 18.41 -14.17 13.61
C GLY A 42 17.22 -13.20 13.72
N GLN A 43 16.46 -12.99 12.64
CA GLN A 43 15.31 -12.09 12.60
C GLN A 43 14.01 -12.79 13.01
N TYR A 44 13.01 -12.03 13.48
CA TYR A 44 11.69 -12.57 13.80
C TYR A 44 10.85 -12.76 12.53
N VAL A 45 10.23 -13.94 12.37
CA VAL A 45 9.35 -14.25 11.24
C VAL A 45 7.95 -14.62 11.73
N HIS A 46 6.99 -13.75 11.43
CA HIS A 46 5.56 -14.01 11.60
C HIS A 46 5.05 -14.95 10.51
N ASN A 47 4.15 -15.87 10.87
CA ASN A 47 3.48 -16.78 9.94
C ASN A 47 1.97 -16.52 10.01
N ALA A 48 1.37 -16.00 8.95
CA ALA A 48 -0.06 -15.65 8.89
C ALA A 48 -0.69 -15.97 7.53
N VAL A 49 -2.00 -16.21 7.53
CA VAL A 49 -2.83 -16.46 6.33
C VAL A 49 -4.14 -15.67 6.39
N GLY A 50 -4.03 -14.35 6.55
CA GLY A 50 -5.19 -13.45 6.63
C GLY A 50 -4.87 -12.08 7.23
N ASN A 51 -5.91 -11.27 7.44
CA ASN A 51 -5.80 -9.92 7.99
C ASN A 51 -6.00 -9.87 9.53
N PRO A 52 -5.30 -8.98 10.26
CA PRO A 52 -4.11 -8.24 9.80
C PRO A 52 -2.97 -9.24 9.51
N TYR A 53 -2.17 -8.95 8.48
CA TYR A 53 -1.15 -9.89 7.98
C TYR A 53 0.20 -9.78 8.72
N LEU A 54 0.34 -8.76 9.59
CA LEU A 54 1.40 -8.62 10.58
C LEU A 54 0.88 -9.04 11.98
N PRO A 55 1.76 -9.31 12.96
CA PRO A 55 1.35 -9.72 14.30
C PRO A 55 0.36 -8.75 14.95
N LEU A 56 -0.54 -9.26 15.80
CA LEU A 56 -1.56 -8.45 16.49
C LEU A 56 -0.99 -7.34 17.43
N TRP A 57 0.30 -7.40 17.75
CA TRP A 57 1.00 -6.35 18.50
C TRP A 57 1.59 -5.26 17.60
N GLU A 58 1.76 -5.53 16.30
CA GLU A 58 2.26 -4.56 15.33
C GLU A 58 1.13 -3.61 14.89
N HIS A 59 1.48 -2.34 14.81
CA HIS A 59 0.59 -1.25 14.44
C HIS A 59 1.35 -0.37 13.45
N LEU A 60 1.52 -0.89 12.23
CA LEU A 60 2.19 -0.24 11.10
C LEU A 60 1.12 0.28 10.12
N PRO A 61 0.63 1.52 10.30
CA PRO A 61 -0.18 2.21 9.30
C PRO A 61 0.69 2.88 8.24
N ASP A 62 -0.01 3.54 7.31
CA ASP A 62 0.62 4.33 6.26
C ASP A 62 1.63 3.50 5.46
N GLY A 63 1.28 2.22 5.27
CA GLY A 63 2.14 1.21 4.66
C GLY A 63 2.14 1.31 3.14
N GLU A 64 3.27 1.73 2.59
CA GLU A 64 3.57 1.73 1.16
C GLU A 64 4.23 0.37 0.80
N PRO A 65 3.57 -0.47 -0.04
CA PRO A 65 4.10 -1.75 -0.46
C PRO A 65 5.15 -1.54 -1.57
N ARG A 66 6.27 -2.26 -1.55
CA ARG A 66 7.28 -2.21 -2.62
C ARG A 66 7.87 -3.59 -2.86
N VAL A 67 8.05 -4.00 -4.11
CA VAL A 67 8.81 -5.22 -4.45
C VAL A 67 10.25 -4.87 -4.79
N PHE A 68 11.19 -5.33 -3.97
CA PHE A 68 12.62 -5.15 -4.20
C PHE A 68 13.34 -6.50 -4.27
N GLU A 69 14.52 -6.50 -4.89
CA GLU A 69 15.42 -7.67 -4.83
C GLU A 69 15.85 -7.91 -3.38
N ASP A 70 15.89 -9.18 -2.96
CA ASP A 70 16.37 -9.57 -1.64
C ASP A 70 17.87 -9.24 -1.55
N PRO A 71 18.27 -8.27 -0.71
CA PRO A 71 19.65 -7.79 -0.66
C PRO A 71 20.60 -8.81 -0.02
N ASP A 72 20.06 -9.88 0.59
CA ASP A 72 20.82 -11.02 1.14
C ASP A 72 20.81 -12.22 0.17
N ASN A 73 19.85 -12.28 -0.77
CA ASN A 73 19.66 -13.37 -1.73
C ASN A 73 19.47 -12.84 -3.18
N PRO A 74 20.54 -12.39 -3.87
CA PRO A 74 20.44 -11.85 -5.23
C PRO A 74 19.69 -12.75 -6.22
N GLY A 75 18.81 -12.16 -7.04
CA GLY A 75 17.88 -12.87 -7.91
C GLY A 75 16.61 -13.40 -7.22
N LYS A 76 16.47 -13.27 -5.89
CA LYS A 76 15.19 -13.39 -5.18
C LYS A 76 14.59 -12.00 -4.94
N TYR A 77 13.29 -11.98 -4.65
CA TYR A 77 12.54 -10.75 -4.44
C TYR A 77 11.69 -10.86 -3.18
N ARG A 78 11.48 -9.72 -2.53
CA ARG A 78 10.62 -9.60 -1.35
C ARG A 78 9.65 -8.46 -1.57
N VAL A 79 8.40 -8.64 -1.14
CA VAL A 79 7.54 -7.48 -0.85
C VAL A 79 7.99 -6.91 0.49
N TYR A 80 8.17 -5.60 0.53
CA TYR A 80 8.33 -4.80 1.73
C TYR A 80 7.03 -4.02 1.95
N ILE A 81 6.60 -3.86 3.20
CA ILE A 81 5.66 -2.83 3.61
C ILE A 81 6.43 -1.83 4.47
N ILE A 82 6.54 -0.59 3.99
CA ILE A 82 7.27 0.49 4.67
C ILE A 82 6.23 1.47 5.21
N GLY A 83 6.25 1.78 6.51
CA GLY A 83 5.21 2.61 7.11
C GLY A 83 5.62 3.32 8.40
N SER A 84 4.71 4.17 8.87
CA SER A 84 4.72 4.72 10.24
C SER A 84 4.63 3.60 11.28
N GLN A 85 4.99 3.86 12.55
CA GLN A 85 4.60 2.98 13.67
C GLN A 85 3.70 3.69 14.71
N ASP A 86 2.45 3.25 14.87
CA ASP A 86 1.50 3.76 15.87
C ASP A 86 1.86 3.23 17.29
N VAL A 87 2.81 3.89 17.95
CA VAL A 87 3.27 3.55 19.32
C VAL A 87 2.78 4.53 20.40
N ARG A 88 1.88 5.46 20.06
CA ARG A 88 1.42 6.55 20.93
C ARG A 88 -0.10 6.49 21.12
N THR A 89 -0.57 6.65 22.36
CA THR A 89 -1.99 6.42 22.71
C THR A 89 -2.93 7.60 22.44
N THR A 90 -2.40 8.80 22.14
CA THR A 90 -3.17 10.05 22.03
C THR A 90 -2.86 10.87 20.77
N SER A 91 -2.16 10.27 19.81
CA SER A 91 -1.64 10.93 18.60
C SER A 91 -1.09 9.88 17.64
N TYR A 92 -1.14 10.15 16.34
CA TYR A 92 -0.60 9.25 15.31
C TYR A 92 0.92 9.01 15.44
N CYS A 93 1.31 7.83 14.95
CA CYS A 93 2.66 7.43 14.59
C CYS A 93 3.70 7.49 15.74
N GLY A 94 4.98 7.40 15.36
CA GLY A 94 6.08 7.00 16.24
C GLY A 94 7.41 7.65 15.85
N PRO A 95 8.51 7.31 16.56
CA PRO A 95 9.82 7.91 16.32
C PRO A 95 10.54 7.35 15.08
N ASP A 96 10.01 6.28 14.50
CA ASP A 96 10.61 5.48 13.44
C ASP A 96 9.71 5.32 12.20
N ILE A 97 10.36 5.19 11.06
CA ILE A 97 9.82 4.44 9.91
C ILE A 97 10.22 2.98 10.08
N ARG A 98 9.23 2.09 10.04
CA ARG A 98 9.42 0.66 10.20
C ARG A 98 9.14 -0.06 8.89
N ALA A 99 9.80 -1.20 8.68
CA ALA A 99 9.42 -2.11 7.61
C ALA A 99 9.26 -3.56 8.07
N TRP A 100 8.40 -4.27 7.36
CA TRP A 100 8.31 -5.72 7.37
C TRP A 100 8.41 -6.23 5.94
N SER A 101 8.88 -7.45 5.73
CA SER A 101 8.99 -8.02 4.38
C SER A 101 8.66 -9.51 4.30
N ALA A 102 8.11 -9.95 3.18
CA ALA A 102 7.89 -11.36 2.89
C ALA A 102 8.52 -11.75 1.53
N PRO A 103 9.06 -12.98 1.37
CA PRO A 103 9.44 -13.49 0.06
C PRO A 103 8.22 -13.45 -0.87
N VAL A 104 8.38 -13.03 -2.13
CA VAL A 104 7.24 -12.96 -3.05
C VAL A 104 6.61 -14.33 -3.26
N GLU A 105 7.40 -15.41 -3.23
CA GLU A 105 6.91 -16.80 -3.30
C GLU A 105 6.16 -17.31 -2.04
N ASP A 106 6.21 -16.59 -0.91
CA ASP A 106 5.58 -17.03 0.33
C ASP A 106 5.16 -15.83 1.22
N LEU A 107 4.06 -15.19 0.82
CA LEU A 107 3.42 -14.09 1.54
C LEU A 107 2.87 -14.45 2.94
N SER A 108 3.03 -15.70 3.39
CA SER A 108 2.73 -16.05 4.78
C SER A 108 3.84 -15.66 5.76
N LYS A 109 5.09 -15.46 5.29
CA LYS A 109 6.29 -15.29 6.12
C LYS A 109 6.80 -13.85 6.19
N TRP A 110 6.19 -13.04 7.06
CA TRP A 110 6.59 -11.65 7.27
C TRP A 110 7.73 -11.53 8.30
N ARG A 111 8.89 -11.08 7.83
CA ARG A 111 10.12 -10.76 8.58
C ARG A 111 10.04 -9.33 9.12
N ASP A 112 10.33 -9.14 10.41
CA ASP A 112 10.50 -7.80 11.00
C ASP A 112 11.89 -7.27 10.61
N GLU A 113 11.92 -6.25 9.75
CA GLU A 113 13.18 -5.55 9.40
C GLU A 113 13.54 -4.51 10.47
N GLY A 114 12.60 -4.19 11.37
CA GLY A 114 12.76 -3.19 12.40
C GLY A 114 12.71 -1.75 11.86
N PRO A 115 13.23 -0.78 12.62
CA PRO A 115 13.23 0.63 12.24
C PRO A 115 14.26 0.90 11.14
N LEU A 116 13.79 1.19 9.92
CA LEU A 116 14.64 1.59 8.79
C LEU A 116 15.30 2.96 9.04
N PHE A 117 14.57 3.86 9.69
CA PHE A 117 15.00 5.23 9.91
C PHE A 117 14.40 5.85 11.17
N THR A 118 15.21 6.62 11.88
CA THR A 118 14.83 7.46 13.01
C THR A 118 15.63 8.77 12.97
N TYR A 119 15.14 9.84 13.59
CA TYR A 119 15.88 11.09 13.66
C TYR A 119 15.80 11.71 15.06
N HIS A 120 16.96 11.99 15.67
CA HIS A 120 17.07 12.60 16.99
C HIS A 120 17.96 13.84 16.94
N VAL A 121 17.40 15.00 17.24
CA VAL A 121 18.08 16.28 17.23
C VAL A 121 17.68 17.11 18.44
N ASN A 122 18.62 17.87 19.01
CA ASN A 122 18.39 18.74 20.17
C ASN A 122 17.73 18.06 21.39
N GLY A 123 17.98 16.76 21.61
CA GLY A 123 17.44 16.00 22.73
C GLY A 123 15.99 15.53 22.53
N GLN A 124 15.48 15.56 21.30
CA GLN A 124 14.14 15.08 20.95
C GLN A 124 14.19 14.17 19.73
N TRP A 125 13.37 13.12 19.75
CA TRP A 125 13.05 12.34 18.56
C TRP A 125 11.99 13.07 17.74
N ASP A 126 12.16 13.07 16.43
CA ASP A 126 11.09 13.40 15.51
C ASP A 126 9.97 12.35 15.58
N VAL A 127 8.81 12.68 15.01
CA VAL A 127 7.74 11.72 14.76
C VAL A 127 7.65 11.54 13.26
N MET A 128 7.72 10.29 12.78
CA MET A 128 7.72 9.95 11.36
C MET A 128 6.32 9.53 10.94
N TYR A 129 5.84 10.08 9.83
CA TYR A 129 4.54 9.79 9.24
C TYR A 129 4.74 9.08 7.88
N ALA A 130 3.63 8.71 7.22
CA ALA A 130 3.53 8.17 5.87
C ALA A 130 4.81 8.27 5.00
N PRO A 131 5.65 7.21 4.98
CA PRO A 131 6.85 7.19 4.18
C PRO A 131 6.60 6.72 2.75
N ASP A 132 7.53 7.03 1.87
CA ASP A 132 7.76 6.26 0.65
C ASP A 132 9.25 5.88 0.50
N LEU A 133 9.51 4.75 -0.15
CA LEU A 133 10.83 4.22 -0.45
C LEU A 133 10.89 3.81 -1.92
N VAL A 134 11.82 4.37 -2.69
CA VAL A 134 12.04 4.03 -4.11
C VAL A 134 13.44 3.51 -4.40
N GLU A 135 13.54 2.50 -5.27
CA GLU A 135 14.80 2.04 -5.86
C GLU A 135 15.09 2.84 -7.14
N VAL A 136 16.27 3.45 -7.22
CA VAL A 136 16.86 4.01 -8.44
C VAL A 136 18.00 3.11 -8.89
N LYS A 137 17.81 2.41 -10.02
CA LYS A 137 18.83 1.61 -10.69
C LYS A 137 19.56 2.45 -11.72
N ARG A 138 20.83 2.75 -11.45
CA ARG A 138 21.74 3.49 -12.34
C ARG A 138 22.13 2.64 -13.55
N LYS A 139 22.57 3.28 -14.65
CA LYS A 139 22.96 2.60 -15.91
C LYS A 139 24.15 1.64 -15.74
N ASP A 140 25.00 1.83 -14.74
CA ASP A 140 26.10 0.93 -14.38
C ASP A 140 25.66 -0.31 -13.59
N GLY A 141 24.37 -0.39 -13.22
CA GLY A 141 23.79 -1.45 -12.42
C GLY A 141 23.73 -1.15 -10.91
N THR A 142 24.32 -0.04 -10.45
CA THR A 142 24.26 0.38 -9.05
C THR A 142 22.81 0.66 -8.65
N LYS A 143 22.38 0.11 -7.51
CA LYS A 143 21.07 0.38 -6.91
C LYS A 143 21.22 1.37 -5.76
N GLU A 144 20.32 2.33 -5.71
CA GLU A 144 20.27 3.34 -4.66
C GLU A 144 18.83 3.44 -4.16
N TYR A 145 18.64 3.51 -2.85
CA TYR A 145 17.32 3.55 -2.23
C TYR A 145 17.09 4.92 -1.59
N TYR A 146 16.01 5.59 -2.00
CA TYR A 146 15.64 6.91 -1.50
C TYR A 146 14.38 6.80 -0.64
N LEU A 147 14.54 7.09 0.64
CA LEU A 147 13.48 7.13 1.65
C LEU A 147 13.00 8.58 1.84
N TYR A 148 11.69 8.76 1.81
CA TYR A 148 10.98 10.00 2.10
C TYR A 148 10.24 9.83 3.44
N PRO A 149 10.90 9.99 4.61
CA PRO A 149 10.37 9.57 5.91
C PRO A 149 9.29 10.50 6.53
N HIS A 150 8.87 11.55 5.82
CA HIS A 150 7.85 12.53 6.25
C HIS A 150 7.96 12.92 7.74
N SER A 151 9.10 13.49 8.13
CA SER A 151 9.31 13.92 9.52
C SER A 151 8.36 15.06 9.91
N ARG A 152 7.67 14.91 11.04
CA ARG A 152 6.88 15.98 11.68
C ARG A 152 7.74 16.93 12.53
N GLY A 153 9.06 16.79 12.48
CA GLY A 153 10.02 17.69 13.11
C GLY A 153 9.95 19.11 12.51
N PRO A 154 9.95 20.19 13.32
CA PRO A 154 9.88 21.55 12.80
C PRO A 154 11.02 21.85 11.82
N GLY A 155 10.67 22.15 10.56
CA GLY A 155 11.62 22.40 9.46
C GLY A 155 12.17 21.15 8.77
N ARG A 156 11.61 19.95 9.03
CA ARG A 156 12.12 18.66 8.53
C ARG A 156 11.13 17.84 7.70
N GLU A 157 9.97 18.41 7.37
CA GLU A 157 8.91 17.75 6.56
C GLU A 157 9.45 17.21 5.22
N ALA A 158 10.22 18.02 4.51
CA ALA A 158 10.81 17.69 3.21
C ALA A 158 12.09 16.82 3.28
N MET A 159 12.35 16.14 4.40
CA MET A 159 13.55 15.32 4.57
C MET A 159 13.57 14.17 3.55
N VAL A 160 14.75 13.93 2.98
CA VAL A 160 15.03 12.75 2.14
C VAL A 160 16.29 12.08 2.68
N ALA A 161 16.26 10.77 2.79
CA ALA A 161 17.38 9.94 3.21
C ALA A 161 17.72 8.90 2.13
N LYS A 162 18.99 8.50 2.06
CA LYS A 162 19.51 7.57 1.05
C LYS A 162 20.21 6.40 1.73
N GLY A 163 20.05 5.21 1.15
CA GLY A 163 20.78 3.99 1.52
C GLY A 163 21.10 3.14 0.28
N ASP A 164 21.92 2.11 0.48
CA ASP A 164 22.35 1.19 -0.59
C ASP A 164 21.60 -0.16 -0.55
N ARG A 165 20.63 -0.30 0.36
CA ARG A 165 19.77 -1.47 0.56
C ARG A 165 18.32 -1.06 0.88
N PRO A 166 17.30 -1.89 0.56
CA PRO A 166 15.90 -1.60 0.88
C PRO A 166 15.58 -1.66 2.39
N ASP A 167 16.36 -2.42 3.17
CA ASP A 167 16.31 -2.50 4.62
C ASP A 167 17.29 -1.54 5.34
N GLY A 168 17.90 -0.62 4.58
CA GLY A 168 18.75 0.44 5.12
C GLY A 168 20.17 -0.02 5.53
N PRO A 169 20.87 0.75 6.39
CA PRO A 169 20.43 2.00 7.01
C PRO A 169 20.32 3.17 6.03
N PHE A 170 19.48 4.15 6.36
CA PHE A 170 19.29 5.37 5.57
C PHE A 170 19.94 6.59 6.22
N THR A 171 20.62 7.43 5.42
CA THR A 171 21.29 8.67 5.87
C THR A 171 20.65 9.90 5.20
N PRO A 172 20.24 10.95 5.95
CA PRO A 172 19.67 12.17 5.37
C PRO A 172 20.63 12.89 4.43
N ILE A 173 20.14 13.30 3.25
CA ILE A 173 20.96 13.90 2.18
C ILE A 173 20.72 15.40 1.99
N ASN A 174 19.69 15.97 2.62
CA ASN A 174 19.24 17.34 2.37
C ASN A 174 19.08 18.17 3.66
N MET A 175 19.93 17.95 4.65
CA MET A 175 19.90 18.64 5.94
C MET A 175 20.92 19.78 6.03
N THR A 176 20.62 20.82 6.83
CA THR A 176 21.61 21.83 7.23
C THR A 176 22.70 21.25 8.12
N ASP A 177 23.87 21.88 8.15
CA ASP A 177 25.02 21.45 8.97
C ASP A 177 24.68 21.26 10.46
N ASP A 178 23.75 22.07 10.99
CA ASP A 178 23.26 21.99 12.37
C ASP A 178 22.19 20.90 12.61
N SER A 179 21.84 20.15 11.57
CA SER A 179 20.81 19.09 11.57
C SER A 179 19.39 19.56 11.95
N THR A 180 19.13 20.87 12.01
CA THR A 180 17.82 21.37 12.49
C THR A 180 16.75 21.44 11.42
N ARG A 181 17.10 21.55 10.14
CA ARG A 181 16.12 21.70 9.05
C ARG A 181 16.64 21.16 7.73
N THR A 182 15.75 20.98 6.77
CA THR A 182 16.13 20.71 5.39
C THR A 182 16.73 21.93 4.72
N VAL A 183 17.61 21.73 3.73
CA VAL A 183 18.19 22.79 2.91
C VAL A 183 17.12 23.48 2.05
N GLU A 184 17.38 24.74 1.72
CA GLU A 184 16.54 25.52 0.81
C GLU A 184 16.37 24.80 -0.55
N GLY A 185 15.16 24.84 -1.10
CA GLY A 185 14.81 24.12 -2.32
C GLY A 185 14.36 22.66 -2.13
N SER A 186 14.30 22.15 -0.89
CA SER A 186 13.62 20.87 -0.59
C SER A 186 12.10 21.07 -0.66
N ILE A 187 11.40 20.31 -1.51
CA ILE A 187 9.99 20.60 -1.87
C ILE A 187 8.94 19.59 -1.40
N MET A 188 9.34 18.36 -1.04
CA MET A 188 8.39 17.32 -0.63
C MET A 188 7.62 17.72 0.64
N GLY A 189 6.31 17.49 0.67
CA GLY A 189 5.45 17.85 1.80
C GLY A 189 4.80 16.65 2.47
N PHE A 190 3.58 16.85 2.96
CA PHE A 190 2.80 15.86 3.71
C PHE A 190 2.41 14.64 2.86
N ASP A 191 2.53 13.41 3.39
CA ASP A 191 2.26 12.14 2.71
C ASP A 191 2.91 12.07 1.30
N PRO A 192 4.26 12.08 1.24
CA PRO A 192 5.01 12.03 0.01
C PRO A 192 4.96 10.64 -0.64
N ALA A 193 4.78 10.61 -1.96
CA ALA A 193 5.11 9.47 -2.80
C ALA A 193 5.95 9.90 -4.00
N VAL A 194 6.74 8.96 -4.53
CA VAL A 194 7.64 9.16 -5.66
C VAL A 194 7.47 8.04 -6.69
N TYR A 195 7.44 8.45 -7.96
CA TYR A 195 7.52 7.58 -9.11
C TYR A 195 8.88 7.73 -9.79
N ILE A 196 9.53 6.61 -10.12
CA ILE A 196 10.74 6.55 -10.92
C ILE A 196 10.35 6.00 -12.30
N GLU A 197 10.48 6.83 -13.31
CA GLU A 197 10.28 6.45 -14.71
C GLU A 197 11.63 6.14 -15.35
N TYR A 198 11.91 4.87 -15.66
CA TYR A 198 13.14 4.51 -16.35
C TYR A 198 13.11 4.92 -17.83
N ILE A 199 14.25 5.44 -18.33
CA ILE A 199 14.41 5.94 -19.69
C ILE A 199 15.30 4.99 -20.50
N ASP A 200 14.64 4.32 -21.44
CA ASP A 200 15.20 3.22 -22.25
C ASP A 200 15.52 3.63 -23.69
N ASP A 201 14.89 4.70 -24.18
CA ASP A 201 15.03 5.22 -25.55
C ASP A 201 16.33 6.04 -25.69
N PRO A 202 17.29 5.64 -26.54
CA PRO A 202 18.53 6.39 -26.76
C PRO A 202 18.36 7.81 -27.33
N GLU A 203 17.21 8.12 -27.92
CA GLU A 203 16.92 9.46 -28.47
C GLU A 203 16.32 10.41 -27.40
N ASP A 204 15.96 9.91 -26.22
CA ASP A 204 15.45 10.73 -25.11
C ASP A 204 16.61 11.52 -24.44
N PRO A 205 16.46 12.84 -24.19
CA PRO A 205 17.52 13.67 -23.62
C PRO A 205 17.96 13.28 -22.20
N ASP A 206 17.13 12.55 -21.45
CA ASP A 206 17.43 12.01 -20.12
C ASP A 206 18.02 10.58 -20.19
N TYR A 207 18.25 10.00 -21.39
CA TYR A 207 18.75 8.61 -21.55
C TYR A 207 20.03 8.32 -20.78
N GLU A 208 21.04 9.21 -20.83
CA GLU A 208 22.31 9.03 -20.12
C GLU A 208 22.15 9.09 -18.59
N ILE A 209 21.11 9.76 -18.09
CA ILE A 209 20.73 9.76 -16.66
C ILE A 209 19.98 8.47 -16.33
N GLY A 210 19.15 8.00 -17.27
CA GLY A 210 18.48 6.69 -17.26
C GLY A 210 17.13 6.66 -16.54
N PHE A 211 16.67 7.76 -15.96
CA PHE A 211 15.35 7.87 -15.34
C PHE A 211 14.88 9.33 -15.24
N ARG A 212 13.57 9.53 -15.07
CA ARG A 212 12.93 10.73 -14.52
C ARG A 212 12.30 10.39 -13.17
N ALA A 213 12.12 11.40 -12.32
CA ALA A 213 11.50 11.23 -11.01
C ALA A 213 10.37 12.23 -10.81
N TYR A 214 9.26 11.77 -10.25
CA TYR A 214 8.07 12.58 -10.02
C TYR A 214 7.63 12.45 -8.57
N GLY A 215 7.42 13.57 -7.88
CA GLY A 215 6.94 13.62 -6.51
C GLY A 215 5.48 14.03 -6.45
N TYR A 216 4.73 13.43 -5.51
CA TYR A 216 3.32 13.67 -5.23
C TYR A 216 3.16 13.83 -3.73
N TRP A 217 2.42 14.83 -3.26
CA TRP A 217 2.20 15.04 -1.83
C TRP A 217 0.96 15.92 -1.58
N GLY A 218 0.51 15.98 -0.33
CA GLY A 218 -0.46 16.97 0.13
C GLY A 218 -1.49 16.45 1.13
N PHE A 219 -2.08 17.40 1.86
CA PHE A 219 -3.18 17.19 2.79
C PHE A 219 -4.24 18.27 2.56
N GLN A 220 -5.46 17.86 2.20
CA GLN A 220 -6.59 18.72 1.82
C GLN A 220 -6.27 19.73 0.69
N ARG A 221 -5.22 19.44 -0.10
CA ARG A 221 -4.70 20.17 -1.25
C ARG A 221 -3.66 19.26 -1.90
N SER A 222 -3.87 18.88 -3.16
CA SER A 222 -2.95 17.97 -3.87
C SER A 222 -1.85 18.75 -4.60
N LEU A 223 -0.62 18.22 -4.57
CA LEU A 223 0.57 18.81 -5.16
C LEU A 223 1.38 17.73 -5.91
N ALA A 224 1.98 18.09 -7.04
CA ALA A 224 2.94 17.24 -7.73
C ALA A 224 4.05 18.04 -8.43
N ALA A 225 5.18 17.41 -8.72
CA ALA A 225 6.28 18.01 -9.45
C ALA A 225 7.20 16.95 -10.10
N GLU A 226 7.94 17.34 -11.15
CA GLU A 226 9.12 16.59 -11.57
C GLU A 226 10.32 16.99 -10.69
N LEU A 227 11.05 16.00 -10.17
CA LEU A 227 12.19 16.16 -9.27
C LEU A 227 13.51 16.23 -10.05
N ASP A 228 14.49 16.98 -9.54
CA ASP A 228 15.85 16.96 -10.07
C ASP A 228 16.49 15.58 -9.76
N GLN A 229 16.81 14.82 -10.81
CA GLN A 229 17.41 13.48 -10.73
C GLN A 229 18.76 13.45 -9.97
N LYS A 230 19.39 14.60 -9.76
CA LYS A 230 20.66 14.75 -9.01
C LYS A 230 20.43 14.87 -7.51
N THR A 231 19.33 15.46 -7.08
CA THR A 231 19.05 15.75 -5.66
C THR A 231 18.01 14.78 -5.09
N MET A 232 16.99 14.41 -5.88
CA MET A 232 15.81 13.65 -5.46
C MET A 232 14.94 14.35 -4.38
N TYR A 233 15.24 15.61 -4.04
CA TYR A 233 14.48 16.39 -3.05
C TYR A 233 14.06 17.78 -3.54
N SER A 234 14.64 18.27 -4.64
CA SER A 234 14.35 19.58 -5.23
C SER A 234 13.61 19.45 -6.56
N LEU A 235 12.94 20.54 -6.95
CA LEU A 235 12.29 20.70 -8.25
C LEU A 235 13.29 20.57 -9.42
N LYS A 236 12.90 19.92 -10.52
CA LYS A 236 13.72 19.87 -11.74
C LYS A 236 13.93 21.29 -12.30
N PRO A 237 15.17 21.69 -12.67
CA PRO A 237 15.41 23.03 -13.19
C PRO A 237 14.54 23.36 -14.41
N GLY A 238 13.77 24.46 -14.32
CA GLY A 238 12.87 24.91 -15.39
C GLY A 238 11.45 24.34 -15.34
N THR A 239 11.11 23.53 -14.33
CA THR A 239 9.72 23.12 -14.04
C THR A 239 9.14 23.95 -12.88
N GLU A 240 7.85 23.75 -12.59
CA GLU A 240 7.12 24.37 -11.48
C GLU A 240 6.37 23.29 -10.68
N VAL A 241 6.06 23.58 -9.41
CA VAL A 241 5.18 22.71 -8.62
C VAL A 241 3.74 22.91 -9.11
N ILE A 242 3.08 21.81 -9.46
CA ILE A 242 1.67 21.80 -9.86
C ILE A 242 0.82 21.89 -8.59
N ASP A 243 0.18 23.05 -8.40
CA ASP A 243 -0.72 23.32 -7.29
C ASP A 243 -2.18 22.95 -7.62
N ARG A 244 -2.84 22.21 -6.73
CA ARG A 244 -4.20 21.65 -6.93
C ARG A 244 -4.23 20.71 -8.12
N PHE A 245 -3.37 19.70 -8.06
CA PHE A 245 -3.15 18.73 -9.13
C PHE A 245 -4.43 17.95 -9.51
N ILE A 246 -5.28 17.62 -8.53
CA ILE A 246 -6.68 17.19 -8.65
C ILE A 246 -7.55 17.83 -7.53
N PRO A 247 -8.88 17.94 -7.70
CA PRO A 247 -9.77 18.54 -6.70
C PRO A 247 -9.68 17.89 -5.32
N ALA A 248 -9.38 18.69 -4.30
CA ALA A 248 -9.50 18.30 -2.90
C ALA A 248 -10.90 18.66 -2.36
N SER A 249 -11.41 17.88 -1.39
CA SER A 249 -12.77 18.07 -0.85
C SER A 249 -12.81 18.14 0.69
N ASN A 250 -13.88 18.71 1.27
CA ASN A 250 -14.14 18.59 2.72
C ASN A 250 -15.05 17.39 3.04
N SER A 251 -15.85 16.95 2.06
CA SER A 251 -16.68 15.74 2.09
C SER A 251 -16.98 15.30 0.65
N TYR A 252 -17.62 14.14 0.45
CA TYR A 252 -17.95 13.66 -0.90
C TYR A 252 -18.77 14.70 -1.69
N GLY A 253 -18.23 15.17 -2.83
CA GLY A 253 -18.86 16.17 -3.70
C GLY A 253 -18.88 17.59 -3.12
N ASP A 254 -18.05 17.90 -2.12
CA ASP A 254 -17.88 19.24 -1.56
C ASP A 254 -16.42 19.69 -1.77
N ILE A 255 -16.14 20.19 -2.98
CA ILE A 255 -14.81 20.70 -3.35
C ILE A 255 -14.40 21.82 -2.38
N ARG A 256 -13.21 21.63 -1.80
CA ARG A 256 -12.61 22.51 -0.79
C ARG A 256 -11.87 23.69 -1.40
N ASP A 257 -11.35 23.52 -2.60
CA ASP A 257 -10.48 24.48 -3.25
C ASP A 257 -11.22 25.79 -3.61
N PRO A 258 -10.51 26.92 -3.74
CA PRO A 258 -11.13 28.22 -3.98
C PRO A 258 -12.03 28.24 -5.22
N GLU A 259 -13.17 28.92 -5.13
CA GLU A 259 -14.10 29.09 -6.26
C GLU A 259 -13.36 29.65 -7.49
N GLY A 260 -13.57 29.02 -8.65
CA GLY A 260 -12.87 29.36 -9.89
C GLY A 260 -11.48 28.72 -10.07
N THR A 261 -11.05 27.83 -9.17
CA THR A 261 -9.88 26.96 -9.41
C THR A 261 -10.06 26.14 -10.69
N THR A 262 -9.01 26.07 -11.51
CA THR A 262 -8.94 25.23 -12.70
C THR A 262 -8.01 24.04 -12.48
N TYR A 263 -8.30 22.91 -13.11
CA TYR A 263 -7.56 21.66 -12.98
C TYR A 263 -7.00 21.23 -14.35
N PRO A 264 -5.87 21.82 -14.80
CA PRO A 264 -5.32 21.53 -16.14
C PRO A 264 -4.78 20.09 -16.27
N ASN A 265 -4.58 19.39 -15.15
CA ASN A 265 -4.17 17.99 -15.09
C ASN A 265 -5.36 17.04 -14.89
N VAL A 266 -6.59 17.46 -15.17
CA VAL A 266 -7.78 16.60 -15.28
C VAL A 266 -8.30 16.66 -16.71
N TYR A 267 -8.80 15.55 -17.27
CA TYR A 267 -9.36 15.56 -18.63
C TYR A 267 -10.58 16.49 -18.73
N GLU A 268 -10.70 17.21 -19.85
CA GLU A 268 -11.82 18.11 -20.09
C GLU A 268 -13.16 17.35 -20.08
N GLY A 269 -14.13 17.85 -19.31
CA GLY A 269 -15.46 17.26 -19.18
C GLY A 269 -15.58 16.14 -18.12
N GLU A 270 -14.50 15.81 -17.40
CA GLU A 270 -14.59 14.96 -16.21
C GLU A 270 -15.37 15.62 -15.07
N ASP A 271 -16.01 14.78 -14.24
CA ASP A 271 -16.65 15.22 -13.02
C ASP A 271 -15.60 15.50 -11.93
N LEU A 272 -15.42 16.78 -11.58
CA LEU A 272 -14.49 17.22 -10.55
C LEU A 272 -14.89 16.71 -9.15
N ASP A 273 -16.19 16.57 -8.90
CA ASP A 273 -16.73 16.05 -7.63
C ASP A 273 -16.44 14.55 -7.48
N ALA A 274 -16.08 13.85 -8.57
CA ALA A 274 -15.73 12.44 -8.56
C ALA A 274 -14.26 12.16 -8.18
N PHE A 275 -13.43 13.18 -7.90
CA PHE A 275 -12.05 12.98 -7.42
C PHE A 275 -11.99 12.84 -5.89
N ASN A 276 -12.48 13.84 -5.15
CA ASN A 276 -12.56 13.84 -3.68
C ASN A 276 -11.23 13.63 -2.93
N PHE A 277 -10.12 14.22 -3.38
CA PHE A 277 -8.81 14.05 -2.74
C PHE A 277 -8.79 14.54 -1.28
N PHE A 278 -8.08 13.81 -0.40
CA PHE A 278 -7.83 14.16 0.99
C PHE A 278 -6.34 14.09 1.39
N GLU A 279 -5.69 12.93 1.32
CA GLU A 279 -4.27 12.71 1.70
C GLU A 279 -3.68 11.47 1.00
N ALA A 280 -2.55 10.94 1.48
CA ALA A 280 -2.04 9.60 1.13
C ALA A 280 -1.79 9.31 -0.36
N ALA A 281 -1.07 10.18 -1.07
CA ALA A 281 -0.72 9.91 -2.47
C ALA A 281 0.15 8.64 -2.58
N SER A 282 -0.11 7.79 -3.57
CA SER A 282 0.78 6.70 -4.01
C SER A 282 0.51 6.33 -5.46
N ILE A 283 1.53 5.97 -6.24
CA ILE A 283 1.41 5.85 -7.71
C ILE A 283 2.08 4.59 -8.25
N ARG A 284 1.45 3.96 -9.25
CA ARG A 284 1.96 2.81 -10.00
C ARG A 284 1.77 3.01 -11.50
N LYS A 285 2.54 2.27 -12.30
CA LYS A 285 2.30 2.12 -13.74
C LYS A 285 1.80 0.71 -14.01
N ILE A 286 0.71 0.59 -14.76
CA ILE A 286 0.01 -0.65 -15.09
C ILE A 286 -0.11 -0.71 -16.62
N GLY A 287 0.68 -1.57 -17.24
CA GLY A 287 0.85 -1.56 -18.70
C GLY A 287 1.35 -0.20 -19.20
N ASN A 288 0.55 0.46 -20.04
CA ASN A 288 0.83 1.81 -20.53
C ASN A 288 0.10 2.93 -19.77
N LYS A 289 -0.61 2.62 -18.68
CA LYS A 289 -1.38 3.58 -17.87
C LYS A 289 -0.68 3.89 -16.56
N TYR A 290 -0.80 5.13 -16.09
CA TYR A 290 -0.40 5.55 -14.75
C TYR A 290 -1.65 5.54 -13.86
N VAL A 291 -1.52 5.02 -12.66
CA VAL A 291 -2.59 4.89 -11.67
C VAL A 291 -2.14 5.56 -10.39
N TRP A 292 -2.82 6.65 -10.04
CA TRP A 292 -2.59 7.40 -8.81
C TRP A 292 -3.67 7.03 -7.79
N VAL A 293 -3.26 6.33 -6.74
CA VAL A 293 -4.05 6.02 -5.55
C VAL A 293 -3.92 7.17 -4.54
N PHE A 294 -5.01 7.48 -3.85
CA PHE A 294 -5.00 8.47 -2.78
C PHE A 294 -6.10 8.19 -1.76
N SER A 295 -5.95 8.70 -0.53
CA SER A 295 -7.05 8.77 0.43
C SER A 295 -8.01 9.87 0.00
N GLY A 296 -9.30 9.56 -0.04
CA GLY A 296 -10.32 10.47 -0.52
C GLY A 296 -11.69 10.19 0.09
N TYR A 297 -12.64 11.10 -0.13
CA TYR A 297 -14.00 10.93 0.37
C TYR A 297 -14.85 10.03 -0.52
N SER A 298 -15.46 9.01 0.09
CA SER A 298 -16.46 8.13 -0.55
C SER A 298 -17.56 7.74 0.44
N GLY A 299 -18.58 7.04 -0.05
CA GLY A 299 -19.75 6.57 0.68
C GLY A 299 -21.04 6.84 -0.10
N PRO A 300 -21.39 8.11 -0.39
CA PRO A 300 -22.66 8.45 -1.04
C PRO A 300 -22.79 7.90 -2.47
N ASP A 301 -21.66 7.67 -3.14
CA ASP A 301 -21.54 6.95 -4.42
C ASP A 301 -22.01 5.48 -4.35
N TYR A 302 -22.18 4.92 -3.16
CA TYR A 302 -22.70 3.57 -2.90
C TYR A 302 -23.58 3.54 -1.64
N GLY A 303 -24.39 4.57 -1.43
CA GLY A 303 -25.47 4.59 -0.42
C GLY A 303 -25.04 4.72 1.06
N LEU A 304 -23.76 4.96 1.34
CA LEU A 304 -23.21 5.12 2.70
C LEU A 304 -22.85 6.58 3.04
N SER A 305 -22.57 6.85 4.32
CA SER A 305 -22.15 8.20 4.74
C SER A 305 -20.75 8.55 4.23
N SER A 306 -20.56 9.81 3.84
CA SER A 306 -19.27 10.36 3.40
C SER A 306 -18.17 10.18 4.44
N THR A 307 -17.04 9.63 4.03
CA THR A 307 -15.86 9.46 4.89
C THR A 307 -14.56 9.43 4.08
N ASN A 308 -13.46 9.84 4.71
CA ASN A 308 -12.08 9.62 4.26
C ASN A 308 -11.50 8.29 4.78
N SER A 309 -12.35 7.37 5.23
CA SER A 309 -11.99 5.96 5.50
C SER A 309 -11.79 5.16 4.21
N THR A 310 -11.55 5.81 3.07
CA THR A 310 -11.51 5.14 1.76
C THR A 310 -10.30 5.56 0.94
N LEU A 311 -9.71 4.61 0.22
CA LEU A 311 -8.80 4.87 -0.88
C LEU A 311 -9.61 4.99 -2.16
N ARG A 312 -9.23 5.95 -3.00
CA ARG A 312 -9.73 6.20 -4.35
C ARG A 312 -8.56 6.14 -5.32
N TYR A 313 -8.85 6.08 -6.62
CA TYR A 313 -7.81 6.15 -7.64
C TYR A 313 -8.23 7.00 -8.84
N ALA A 314 -7.23 7.53 -9.54
CA ALA A 314 -7.35 8.14 -10.85
C ALA A 314 -6.34 7.51 -11.81
N TYR A 315 -6.57 7.62 -13.11
CA TYR A 315 -5.67 7.08 -14.14
C TYR A 315 -5.48 8.02 -15.33
N GLY A 316 -4.36 7.87 -16.02
CA GLY A 316 -3.95 8.72 -17.15
C GLY A 316 -2.82 8.07 -17.97
N ASP A 317 -2.45 8.70 -19.09
CA ASP A 317 -1.39 8.20 -19.99
C ASP A 317 0.02 8.77 -19.67
N SER A 318 0.16 9.66 -18.67
CA SER A 318 1.44 10.21 -18.23
C SER A 318 1.54 10.30 -16.70
N PRO A 319 2.75 10.36 -16.12
CA PRO A 319 2.94 10.46 -14.67
C PRO A 319 2.39 11.77 -14.09
N LEU A 320 2.21 12.81 -14.91
CA LEU A 320 1.62 14.09 -14.50
C LEU A 320 0.20 14.30 -15.05
N GLY A 321 -0.50 13.21 -15.40
CA GLY A 321 -1.83 13.26 -15.99
C GLY A 321 -1.82 13.72 -17.46
N PRO A 322 -2.93 14.28 -17.98
CA PRO A 322 -4.18 14.53 -17.28
C PRO A 322 -4.86 13.26 -16.74
N TRP A 323 -5.69 13.43 -15.72
CA TRP A 323 -6.31 12.36 -14.94
C TRP A 323 -7.79 12.20 -15.23
N LYS A 324 -8.25 10.95 -15.16
CA LYS A 324 -9.65 10.51 -15.16
C LYS A 324 -9.94 9.79 -13.84
N SER A 325 -11.11 10.00 -13.24
CA SER A 325 -11.45 9.31 -11.98
C SER A 325 -11.74 7.83 -12.22
N GLY A 326 -11.13 6.97 -11.40
CA GLY A 326 -11.40 5.52 -11.35
C GLY A 326 -12.41 5.12 -10.28
N GLY A 327 -12.77 6.05 -9.40
CA GLY A 327 -13.66 5.81 -8.26
C GLY A 327 -12.94 5.20 -7.06
N VAL A 328 -13.62 4.28 -6.37
CA VAL A 328 -13.21 3.76 -5.06
C VAL A 328 -12.35 2.51 -5.23
N LEU A 329 -11.20 2.48 -4.55
CA LEU A 329 -10.30 1.34 -4.47
C LEU A 329 -10.67 0.43 -3.27
N VAL A 330 -10.77 1.02 -2.07
CA VAL A 330 -11.07 0.30 -0.82
C VAL A 330 -11.86 1.20 0.13
N ASP A 331 -12.89 0.67 0.80
CA ASP A 331 -13.49 1.27 2.00
C ASP A 331 -13.03 0.48 3.24
N SER A 332 -12.25 1.14 4.11
CA SER A 332 -11.66 0.51 5.30
C SER A 332 -12.70 0.14 6.36
N ARG A 333 -13.94 0.65 6.26
CA ARG A 333 -15.09 0.28 7.09
C ARG A 333 -15.66 -1.11 6.79
N ALA A 334 -15.06 -1.85 5.86
CA ALA A 334 -15.43 -3.22 5.51
C ALA A 334 -16.92 -3.33 5.12
N VAL A 335 -17.24 -2.71 3.99
CA VAL A 335 -18.59 -2.67 3.41
C VAL A 335 -19.02 -4.06 2.98
N VAL A 336 -20.24 -4.44 3.33
CA VAL A 336 -20.89 -5.72 2.99
C VAL A 336 -22.38 -5.49 2.74
N GLN A 337 -23.05 -6.43 2.10
CA GLN A 337 -24.50 -6.35 1.92
C GLN A 337 -25.25 -6.41 3.26
N GLY A 338 -26.34 -5.66 3.38
CA GLY A 338 -27.31 -5.70 4.47
C GLY A 338 -27.99 -7.07 4.59
N LYS A 339 -28.45 -7.43 5.80
CA LYS A 339 -29.05 -8.75 6.07
C LYS A 339 -30.32 -9.08 5.26
N ASP A 340 -30.99 -8.06 4.74
CA ASP A 340 -32.19 -8.16 3.92
C ASP A 340 -31.96 -7.79 2.44
N GLY A 341 -30.70 -7.55 2.04
CA GLY A 341 -30.33 -7.13 0.69
C GLY A 341 -30.73 -5.69 0.30
N SER A 342 -31.35 -4.92 1.20
CA SER A 342 -31.98 -3.63 0.86
C SER A 342 -31.06 -2.41 0.91
N SER A 343 -29.83 -2.58 1.43
CA SER A 343 -28.81 -1.54 1.62
C SER A 343 -27.43 -2.17 1.82
N LEU A 344 -26.36 -1.41 1.62
CA LEU A 344 -25.03 -1.75 2.10
C LEU A 344 -24.86 -1.37 3.58
N GLN A 345 -24.00 -2.10 4.31
CA GLN A 345 -23.67 -1.84 5.72
C GLN A 345 -22.15 -1.96 5.94
N THR A 346 -21.64 -1.26 6.96
CA THR A 346 -20.23 -1.34 7.37
C THR A 346 -20.04 -2.33 8.52
N SER A 347 -19.02 -3.17 8.46
CA SER A 347 -18.68 -4.13 9.54
C SER A 347 -17.50 -3.69 10.42
N TYR A 348 -16.82 -2.59 10.07
CA TYR A 348 -15.74 -1.95 10.83
C TYR A 348 -16.04 -0.46 11.09
N SER A 349 -15.42 0.08 12.15
CA SER A 349 -15.42 1.53 12.41
C SER A 349 -14.59 2.29 11.38
N GLY A 350 -15.06 3.47 10.99
CA GLY A 350 -14.32 4.38 10.11
C GLY A 350 -13.27 5.21 10.86
N HIS A 351 -12.12 5.35 10.23
CA HIS A 351 -11.05 6.30 10.52
C HIS A 351 -10.28 6.56 9.21
N ASN A 352 -9.36 7.52 9.16
CA ASN A 352 -8.50 7.69 7.98
C ASN A 352 -7.85 6.35 7.53
N THR A 353 -7.56 6.28 6.24
CA THR A 353 -6.84 5.16 5.61
C THR A 353 -5.77 5.72 4.67
N HIS A 354 -4.69 4.97 4.52
CA HIS A 354 -3.54 5.24 3.65
C HIS A 354 -3.08 3.87 3.12
N GLY A 355 -2.66 3.82 1.85
CA GLY A 355 -2.11 2.62 1.22
C GLY A 355 -2.05 2.73 -0.29
N SER A 356 -1.73 1.61 -0.96
CA SER A 356 -1.47 1.54 -2.40
C SER A 356 -1.82 0.17 -2.98
N ILE A 357 -1.45 -0.05 -4.24
CA ILE A 357 -1.55 -1.32 -4.95
C ILE A 357 -0.16 -1.85 -5.32
N GLU A 358 0.01 -3.17 -5.29
CA GLU A 358 1.27 -3.81 -5.69
C GLU A 358 1.02 -5.15 -6.40
N LEU A 359 1.85 -5.47 -7.39
CA LEU A 359 1.78 -6.72 -8.16
C LEU A 359 2.77 -7.73 -7.58
N ILE A 360 2.26 -8.86 -7.09
CA ILE A 360 3.08 -9.90 -6.47
C ILE A 360 2.67 -11.26 -7.02
N ASN A 361 3.60 -11.95 -7.71
CA ASN A 361 3.36 -13.24 -8.38
C ASN A 361 2.06 -13.28 -9.19
N ASP A 362 1.96 -12.39 -10.19
CA ASP A 362 0.82 -12.27 -11.11
C ASP A 362 -0.54 -11.90 -10.47
N GLN A 363 -0.59 -11.67 -9.15
CA GLN A 363 -1.77 -11.18 -8.42
C GLN A 363 -1.56 -9.73 -7.96
N TRP A 364 -2.52 -8.86 -8.27
CA TRP A 364 -2.57 -7.52 -7.70
C TRP A 364 -3.20 -7.54 -6.30
N TYR A 365 -2.63 -6.74 -5.40
CA TYR A 365 -3.12 -6.56 -4.04
C TYR A 365 -3.27 -5.07 -3.72
N ALA A 366 -4.38 -4.70 -3.08
CA ALA A 366 -4.54 -3.41 -2.41
C ALA A 366 -4.09 -3.54 -0.96
N PHE A 367 -3.03 -2.81 -0.60
CA PHE A 367 -2.55 -2.64 0.76
C PHE A 367 -3.16 -1.36 1.34
N TYR A 368 -3.58 -1.41 2.61
CA TYR A 368 -4.19 -0.29 3.31
C TYR A 368 -4.11 -0.50 4.82
N HIS A 369 -4.74 0.35 5.64
CA HIS A 369 -4.86 0.11 7.06
C HIS A 369 -6.29 0.31 7.58
N ARG A 370 -6.58 -0.23 8.75
CA ARG A 370 -7.83 -0.02 9.49
C ARG A 370 -7.55 0.47 10.90
N ALA A 371 -8.56 1.08 11.52
CA ALA A 371 -8.61 1.35 12.95
C ALA A 371 -9.45 0.30 13.68
N PRO A 372 -8.93 -0.93 13.95
CA PRO A 372 -9.71 -2.05 14.50
C PRO A 372 -10.30 -1.77 15.89
N ARG A 373 -9.81 -0.74 16.59
CA ARG A 373 -10.25 -0.32 17.91
C ARG A 373 -11.16 0.92 17.88
N GLY A 374 -11.55 1.40 16.70
CA GLY A 374 -12.42 2.57 16.52
C GLY A 374 -11.74 3.93 16.74
N PHE A 375 -10.41 3.99 16.78
CA PHE A 375 -9.63 5.24 16.86
C PHE A 375 -8.31 5.14 16.07
N GLY A 376 -7.80 6.28 15.62
CA GLY A 376 -6.69 6.37 14.67
C GLY A 376 -5.27 6.24 15.21
N TYR A 377 -5.05 5.93 16.49
CA TYR A 377 -3.70 5.87 17.09
C TYR A 377 -3.26 4.42 17.43
N ALA A 378 -3.92 3.44 16.82
CA ALA A 378 -3.61 2.02 16.93
C ALA A 378 -4.12 1.32 15.66
N ARG A 379 -3.67 1.83 14.52
CA ARG A 379 -4.06 1.37 13.18
C ARG A 379 -3.24 0.12 12.81
N GLN A 380 -3.84 -0.81 12.07
CA GLN A 380 -3.18 -2.06 11.67
C GLN A 380 -3.25 -2.25 10.15
N PRO A 381 -2.18 -2.79 9.54
CA PRO A 381 -2.13 -3.01 8.10
C PRO A 381 -3.03 -4.15 7.66
N MET A 382 -3.62 -3.97 6.48
CA MET A 382 -4.59 -4.85 5.85
C MET A 382 -4.24 -5.01 4.38
N VAL A 383 -4.55 -6.16 3.81
CA VAL A 383 -4.36 -6.44 2.38
C VAL A 383 -5.62 -7.08 1.80
N ALA A 384 -5.99 -6.73 0.58
CA ALA A 384 -7.06 -7.38 -0.18
C ALA A 384 -6.57 -7.70 -1.59
N PRO A 385 -6.80 -8.91 -2.13
CA PRO A 385 -6.55 -9.17 -3.54
C PRO A 385 -7.53 -8.33 -4.39
N VAL A 386 -7.05 -7.85 -5.53
CA VAL A 386 -7.85 -7.09 -6.50
C VAL A 386 -7.58 -7.58 -7.91
N THR A 387 -8.60 -7.54 -8.76
CA THR A 387 -8.46 -7.70 -10.21
C THR A 387 -8.25 -6.31 -10.81
N ILE A 388 -7.23 -6.16 -11.66
CA ILE A 388 -7.00 -4.91 -12.41
C ILE A 388 -7.03 -5.22 -13.90
N GLU A 389 -7.95 -4.57 -14.60
CA GLU A 389 -8.05 -4.59 -16.05
C GLU A 389 -7.64 -3.23 -16.61
N TRP A 390 -6.89 -3.23 -17.70
CA TRP A 390 -6.53 -2.03 -18.44
C TRP A 390 -6.50 -2.32 -19.94
N ASP A 391 -6.54 -1.26 -20.75
CA ASP A 391 -6.36 -1.37 -22.20
C ASP A 391 -5.36 -0.32 -22.72
N GLU A 392 -4.80 -0.58 -23.91
CA GLU A 392 -3.74 0.25 -24.48
C GLU A 392 -4.24 1.56 -25.09
N THR A 393 -5.55 1.72 -25.32
CA THR A 393 -6.15 2.91 -25.93
C THR A 393 -5.80 4.16 -25.12
N PRO A 394 -5.53 5.32 -25.72
CA PRO A 394 -5.39 6.57 -24.97
C PRO A 394 -6.65 6.85 -24.13
N VAL A 395 -6.48 7.39 -22.93
CA VAL A 395 -7.61 7.75 -22.04
C VAL A 395 -8.48 8.84 -22.69
N SER A 396 -7.89 9.73 -23.48
CA SER A 396 -8.60 10.72 -24.32
C SER A 396 -9.49 10.10 -25.39
N GLU A 397 -9.25 8.84 -25.76
CA GLU A 397 -10.02 8.06 -26.74
C GLU A 397 -10.95 7.02 -26.07
N GLY A 398 -11.02 7.01 -24.73
CA GLY A 398 -11.88 6.14 -23.93
C GLY A 398 -11.19 4.92 -23.30
N GLY A 399 -9.86 4.82 -23.40
CA GLY A 399 -9.09 3.79 -22.68
C GLY A 399 -9.21 3.95 -21.17
N LYS A 400 -9.15 2.84 -20.45
CA LYS A 400 -9.50 2.80 -19.01
C LYS A 400 -8.55 1.93 -18.18
N VAL A 401 -8.57 2.17 -16.87
CA VAL A 401 -8.16 1.21 -15.85
C VAL A 401 -9.38 0.92 -14.97
N THR A 402 -9.65 -0.35 -14.70
CA THR A 402 -10.74 -0.80 -13.82
C THR A 402 -10.17 -1.70 -12.74
N ILE A 403 -10.33 -1.28 -11.48
CA ILE A 403 -9.97 -2.08 -10.31
C ILE A 403 -11.25 -2.66 -9.68
N ARG A 404 -11.24 -3.95 -9.37
CA ARG A 404 -12.33 -4.69 -8.71
C ARG A 404 -11.79 -5.51 -7.54
N ALA A 405 -12.60 -5.70 -6.51
CA ALA A 405 -12.29 -6.65 -5.45
C ALA A 405 -12.31 -8.09 -6.01
N TYR A 406 -11.37 -8.92 -5.58
CA TYR A 406 -11.20 -10.29 -6.06
C TYR A 406 -11.84 -11.31 -5.09
N ASP A 407 -12.60 -12.28 -5.63
CA ASP A 407 -13.14 -13.43 -4.89
C ASP A 407 -12.75 -14.74 -5.60
N PRO A 408 -11.86 -15.58 -5.03
CA PRO A 408 -11.45 -16.84 -5.63
C PRO A 408 -12.56 -17.91 -5.71
N TYR A 409 -13.75 -17.62 -5.17
CA TYR A 409 -14.92 -18.50 -5.22
C TYR A 409 -15.99 -18.02 -6.22
N ALA A 410 -15.83 -16.85 -6.84
CA ALA A 410 -16.69 -16.35 -7.92
C ALA A 410 -16.26 -16.89 -9.29
N GLU A 411 -17.21 -17.03 -10.24
CA GLU A 411 -16.94 -17.63 -11.57
C GLU A 411 -16.00 -16.79 -12.44
N ASP A 412 -16.07 -15.47 -12.31
CA ASP A 412 -15.20 -14.46 -12.96
C ASP A 412 -14.07 -13.96 -12.03
N ASN A 413 -13.98 -14.51 -10.82
CA ASN A 413 -13.15 -14.05 -9.70
C ASN A 413 -13.45 -12.63 -9.20
N ILE A 414 -14.62 -12.05 -9.48
CA ILE A 414 -14.98 -10.70 -9.04
C ILE A 414 -15.90 -10.77 -7.81
N TRP A 415 -15.57 -9.99 -6.78
CA TRP A 415 -16.45 -9.75 -5.65
C TRP A 415 -17.37 -8.56 -5.92
N THR A 416 -18.68 -8.75 -5.75
CA THR A 416 -19.69 -7.67 -5.78
C THR A 416 -20.50 -7.62 -4.49
N ALA A 417 -20.97 -6.43 -4.15
CA ALA A 417 -22.02 -6.22 -3.17
C ALA A 417 -22.96 -5.13 -3.72
N GLU A 418 -24.21 -5.48 -3.86
CA GLU A 418 -25.26 -4.64 -4.44
C GLU A 418 -26.37 -4.46 -3.40
N ASP A 419 -27.09 -3.34 -3.45
CA ASP A 419 -28.37 -3.21 -2.77
C ASP A 419 -29.53 -3.25 -3.78
N SER A 420 -30.75 -3.46 -3.29
CA SER A 420 -31.92 -3.58 -4.18
C SER A 420 -32.46 -2.24 -4.72
N GLN A 421 -31.72 -1.13 -4.59
CA GLN A 421 -32.19 0.23 -4.91
C GLN A 421 -31.31 0.98 -5.94
N VAL A 422 -30.09 0.51 -6.22
CA VAL A 422 -29.12 1.13 -7.15
C VAL A 422 -28.66 0.15 -8.23
#